data_AF-A0A355FI27-F1
#
_entry.id   AF-A0A355FI27-F1
#
_cell.length_a   1.000
_cell.length_b   1.000
_cell.length_c   1.000
_cell.angle_alpha   90.00
_cell.angle_beta   90.00
_cell.angle_gamma   90.00
#
_symmetry.space_group_name_H-M   'P 1'
#
loop_
_entity.id
_entity.type
_entity.pdbx_description
1 polymer ?
#
loop_
_entity_poly.entity_id
_entity_poly.type
_entity_poly.pdbx_seq_one_letter_code
_entity_poly.pdbx_strand_id
1 'polypeptide(L)'
;EVEYEAYKYGIPLKTRHNEVAPNQFELAPIYGETNLAVDQNLLIMILMEKIATKHHFKLLLHEKPFAGINGSGKHCNWSLATNTGIGLFTPGKKP
;
A
#
# COMPACT_ATOMS: atom_id res chain seq x y z
N GLU A 1 9.58 7.53 9.37
CA GLU A 1 9.53 6.42 10.36
C GLU A 1 8.79 5.20 9.83
N VAL A 2 7.53 5.32 9.34
CA VAL A 2 6.74 4.19 8.80
C VAL A 2 7.54 3.31 7.84
N GLU A 3 8.17 3.90 6.82
CA GLU A 3 8.98 3.16 5.85
C GLU A 3 10.15 2.41 6.50
N TYR A 4 10.89 3.07 7.39
CA TYR A 4 12.03 2.47 8.07
C TYR A 4 11.62 1.26 8.92
N GLU A 5 10.51 1.38 9.66
CA GLU A 5 9.98 0.26 10.44
C GLU A 5 9.44 -0.85 9.53
N ALA A 6 8.76 -0.51 8.43
CA ALA A 6 8.23 -1.47 7.46
C ALA A 6 9.35 -2.32 6.84
N TYR A 7 10.51 -1.73 6.54
CA TYR A 7 11.68 -2.47 6.04
C TYR A 7 12.18 -3.53 7.03
N LYS A 8 12.10 -3.30 8.34
CA LYS A 8 12.49 -4.31 9.34
C LYS A 8 11.61 -5.55 9.32
N TYR A 9 10.37 -5.40 8.84
CA TYR A 9 9.42 -6.49 8.64
C TYR A 9 9.44 -7.05 7.20
N GLY A 10 10.40 -6.65 6.38
CA GLY A 10 10.50 -7.12 5.00
C GLY A 10 9.40 -6.57 4.07
N ILE A 11 8.81 -5.42 4.40
CA ILE A 11 7.81 -4.74 3.56
C ILE A 11 8.52 -3.66 2.73
N PRO A 12 8.76 -3.88 1.43
CA PRO A 12 9.58 -2.99 0.61
C PRO A 12 8.75 -1.82 0.07
N LEU A 13 8.50 -0.80 0.90
CA LEU A 13 7.81 0.42 0.47
C LEU A 13 8.59 1.14 -0.62
N LYS A 14 7.95 1.37 -1.76
CA LYS A 14 8.59 1.98 -2.94
C LYS A 14 8.15 3.42 -3.16
N THR A 15 6.84 3.66 -3.06
CA THR A 15 6.24 4.95 -3.38
C THR A 15 5.61 5.55 -2.12
N ARG A 16 5.73 6.87 -1.98
CA ARG A 16 4.99 7.68 -1.02
C ARG A 16 4.74 9.07 -1.61
N HIS A 17 3.53 9.57 -1.50
CA HIS A 17 3.21 10.94 -1.90
C HIS A 17 1.95 11.44 -1.20
N ASN A 18 1.73 12.74 -1.31
CA ASN A 18 0.45 13.35 -0.95
C ASN A 18 -0.57 13.00 -2.02
N GLU A 19 -1.83 12.93 -1.60
CA GLU A 19 -2.97 12.76 -2.48
C GLU A 19 -3.70 14.08 -2.73
N VAL A 20 -4.79 14.02 -3.49
CA VAL A 20 -5.56 15.20 -3.90
C VAL A 20 -6.21 15.92 -2.70
N ALA A 21 -6.69 15.20 -1.68
CA ALA A 21 -7.33 15.83 -0.52
C ALA A 21 -6.31 16.31 0.53
N PRO A 22 -6.63 17.37 1.30
CA PRO A 22 -5.80 17.81 2.41
C PRO A 22 -5.55 16.70 3.43
N ASN A 23 -4.30 16.55 3.88
CA ASN A 23 -3.87 15.51 4.82
C ASN A 23 -4.15 14.07 4.35
N GLN A 24 -4.27 13.86 3.03
CA GLN A 24 -4.37 12.55 2.41
C GLN A 24 -3.02 12.15 1.83
N PHE A 25 -2.64 10.89 2.01
CA PHE A 25 -1.34 10.37 1.59
C PHE A 25 -1.50 8.95 1.05
N GLU A 26 -0.65 8.58 0.10
CA GLU A 26 -0.53 7.21 -0.42
C GLU A 26 0.87 6.67 -0.12
N LEU A 27 0.93 5.36 0.14
CA LEU A 27 2.16 4.58 0.06
C LEU A 27 1.89 3.25 -0.65
N ALA A 28 2.90 2.72 -1.33
CA ALA A 28 2.79 1.44 -2.03
C ALA A 28 4.09 0.63 -1.93
N PRO A 29 4.04 -0.66 -1.54
CA PRO A 29 5.16 -1.57 -1.64
C PRO A 29 5.39 -2.06 -3.08
N ILE A 30 6.55 -2.64 -3.33
CA ILE A 30 6.74 -3.50 -4.51
C ILE A 30 5.77 -4.68 -4.41
N TYR A 31 5.20 -5.10 -5.54
CA TYR A 31 4.31 -6.26 -5.60
C TYR A 31 5.02 -7.53 -5.10
N GLY A 32 4.23 -8.49 -4.60
CA GLY A 32 4.73 -9.76 -4.09
C GLY A 32 3.73 -10.88 -4.30
N GLU A 33 4.03 -12.05 -3.72
CA GLU A 33 3.06 -13.15 -3.64
C GLU A 33 1.80 -12.65 -2.91
N THR A 34 0.62 -13.05 -3.39
CA THR A 34 -0.66 -12.46 -2.97
C THR A 34 -0.91 -12.64 -1.47
N ASN A 35 -0.71 -13.83 -0.93
CA ASN A 35 -0.93 -14.11 0.48
C ASN A 35 0.02 -13.28 1.35
N LEU A 36 1.32 -13.28 1.03
CA LEU A 36 2.30 -12.45 1.72
C LEU A 36 1.98 -10.95 1.63
N ALA A 37 1.56 -10.46 0.46
CA ALA A 37 1.20 -9.05 0.27
C ALA A 37 -0.02 -8.65 1.12
N VAL A 38 -0.99 -9.55 1.32
CA VAL A 38 -2.12 -9.33 2.23
C VAL A 38 -1.65 -9.24 3.68
N ASP A 39 -0.80 -10.17 4.13
CA ASP A 39 -0.24 -10.16 5.48
C ASP A 39 0.55 -8.88 5.76
N GLN A 40 1.40 -8.48 4.80
CA GLN A 40 2.17 -7.25 4.86
C GLN A 40 1.27 -6.01 4.89
N ASN A 41 0.17 -5.99 4.13
CA ASN A 41 -0.80 -4.90 4.16
C ASN A 41 -1.48 -4.78 5.55
N LEU A 42 -1.85 -5.89 6.19
CA LEU A 42 -2.43 -5.84 7.53
C LEU A 42 -1.40 -5.35 8.56
N LEU A 43 -0.16 -5.84 8.46
CA LEU A 43 0.92 -5.44 9.36
C LEU A 43 1.24 -3.94 9.23
N ILE A 44 1.28 -3.39 8.01
CA ILE A 44 1.57 -1.97 7.83
C ILE A 44 0.45 -1.07 8.37
N MET A 45 -0.83 -1.49 8.28
CA MET A 45 -1.93 -0.75 8.88
C MET A 45 -1.75 -0.61 10.40
N ILE A 46 -1.39 -1.71 11.07
CA ILE A 46 -1.11 -1.73 12.52
C ILE A 46 0.12 -0.86 12.86
N LEU A 47 1.17 -0.97 12.05
CA LEU A 47 2.40 -0.21 12.23
C LEU A 47 2.16 1.30 12.10
N MET A 48 1.41 1.71 11.08
CA MET A 48 1.04 3.11 10.85
C MET A 48 0.22 3.67 12.00
N GLU A 49 -0.74 2.92 12.54
CA GLU A 49 -1.55 3.39 13.67
C GLU A 49 -0.70 3.65 14.93
N LYS A 50 0.22 2.73 15.25
CA LYS A 50 1.15 2.88 16.38
C LYS A 50 2.09 4.07 16.19
N ILE A 51 2.66 4.22 15.00
CA ILE A 51 3.59 5.31 14.69
C ILE A 51 2.85 6.65 14.68
N ALA A 52 1.66 6.74 14.06
CA ALA A 52 0.87 7.97 14.07
C ALA A 52 0.63 8.46 15.50
N THR A 53 0.21 7.56 16.40
CA THR A 53 -0.01 7.89 17.82
C THR A 53 1.26 8.40 18.49
N LYS A 54 2.42 7.77 18.24
CA LYS A 54 3.74 8.21 18.76
C LYS A 54 4.09 9.63 18.31
N HIS A 55 3.69 10.01 17.10
CA HIS A 55 3.92 11.35 16.52
C HIS A 55 2.78 12.34 16.78
N HIS A 56 1.88 12.04 17.72
CA HIS A 56 0.71 12.87 18.05
C HIS A 56 -0.27 13.10 16.88
N PHE A 57 -0.31 12.17 15.92
CA PHE A 57 -1.29 12.12 14.84
C PHE A 57 -2.36 11.05 15.10
N LYS A 58 -3.52 11.20 14.45
CA LYS A 58 -4.52 10.13 14.31
C LYS A 58 -4.58 9.67 12.87
N LEU A 59 -4.37 8.38 12.65
CA LEU A 59 -4.56 7.74 11.35
C LEU A 59 -6.05 7.50 11.09
N LEU A 60 -6.53 7.90 9.91
CA LEU A 60 -7.90 7.67 9.45
C LEU A 60 -7.87 6.73 8.24
N LEU A 61 -8.35 5.50 8.43
CA LEU A 61 -8.45 4.50 7.36
C LEU A 61 -9.89 4.30 6.84
N HIS A 62 -10.84 5.08 7.37
CA HIS A 62 -12.20 5.15 6.83
C HIS A 62 -12.14 5.63 5.38
N GLU A 63 -12.87 5.00 4.47
CA GLU A 63 -12.83 5.29 3.03
C GLU A 63 -13.36 6.70 2.71
N LYS A 64 -14.21 7.24 3.58
CA LYS A 64 -14.73 8.61 3.48
C LYS A 64 -14.74 9.33 4.84
N PRO A 65 -13.60 9.83 5.33
CA PRO A 65 -13.52 10.40 6.68
C PRO A 65 -14.16 11.79 6.78
N PHE A 66 -14.25 12.52 5.66
CA PHE A 66 -14.83 13.86 5.60
C PHE A 66 -15.78 13.99 4.40
N ALA A 67 -16.91 14.66 4.60
CA ALA A 67 -17.84 14.99 3.53
C ALA A 67 -17.23 16.06 2.59
N GLY A 68 -17.57 16.01 1.31
CA GLY A 68 -17.21 17.05 0.34
C GLY A 68 -15.77 17.04 -0.20
N ILE A 69 -14.89 16.13 0.24
CA ILE A 69 -13.52 15.96 -0.29
C ILE A 69 -13.28 14.52 -0.76
N ASN A 70 -12.19 14.24 -1.47
CA ASN A 70 -11.89 12.88 -1.99
C ASN A 70 -11.88 11.81 -0.88
N GLY A 71 -12.30 10.59 -1.23
CA GLY A 71 -12.20 9.43 -0.35
C GLY A 71 -10.83 8.75 -0.45
N SER A 72 -10.56 7.85 0.49
CA SER A 72 -9.34 7.02 0.51
C SER A 72 -9.64 5.65 -0.07
N GLY A 73 -8.91 5.30 -1.14
CA GLY A 73 -9.00 3.99 -1.79
C GLY A 73 -7.85 3.06 -1.39
N LYS A 74 -8.02 1.77 -1.66
CA LYS A 74 -6.94 0.78 -1.62
C LYS A 74 -6.93 0.02 -2.94
N HIS A 75 -6.07 0.45 -3.86
CA HIS A 75 -5.93 -0.19 -5.16
C HIS A 75 -5.25 -1.56 -5.03
N CYS A 76 -5.75 -2.55 -5.75
CA CYS A 76 -5.13 -3.87 -5.86
C CYS A 76 -4.65 -4.06 -7.30
N ASN A 77 -3.35 -3.83 -7.53
CA ASN A 77 -2.72 -4.22 -8.78
C ASN A 77 -2.56 -5.74 -8.79
N TRP A 78 -3.15 -6.42 -9.76
CA TRP A 78 -3.14 -7.88 -9.84
C TRP A 78 -2.46 -8.38 -11.11
N SER A 79 -1.69 -9.44 -10.97
CA SER A 79 -1.00 -10.13 -12.05
C SER A 79 -0.94 -11.62 -11.76
N LEU A 80 -0.88 -12.44 -12.81
CA LEU A 80 -0.62 -13.86 -12.72
C LEU A 80 0.71 -14.19 -13.39
N ALA A 81 1.48 -15.09 -12.79
CA ALA A 81 2.71 -15.59 -13.37
C ALA A 81 2.82 -17.10 -13.23
N THR A 82 3.45 -17.75 -14.21
CA THR A 82 3.83 -19.16 -14.09
C THR A 82 5.01 -19.33 -13.12
N ASN A 83 5.23 -20.55 -12.63
CA ASN A 83 6.43 -20.91 -11.89
C ASN A 83 7.73 -20.78 -12.72
N THR A 84 7.63 -20.59 -14.03
CA THR A 84 8.74 -20.32 -14.95
C THR A 84 8.98 -18.82 -15.20
N GLY A 85 8.23 -17.94 -14.53
CA GLY A 85 8.42 -16.48 -14.59
C GLY A 85 7.67 -15.78 -15.74
N ILE A 86 6.74 -16.46 -16.43
CA ILE A 86 5.95 -15.85 -17.51
C ILE A 86 4.74 -15.15 -16.92
N GLY A 87 4.66 -13.83 -17.09
CA GLY A 87 3.48 -13.04 -16.73
C GLY A 87 2.33 -13.27 -17.73
N LEU A 88 1.20 -13.78 -17.25
CA LEU A 88 0.04 -14.16 -18.08
C LEU A 88 -0.76 -12.94 -18.60
N PHE A 89 -0.58 -11.77 -17.98
CA PHE A 89 -1.17 -10.51 -18.44
C PHE A 89 -0.16 -9.59 -19.12
N THR A 90 1.08 -10.07 -19.31
CA THR A 90 2.09 -9.31 -20.03
C THR A 90 1.81 -9.41 -21.52
N PRO A 91 1.52 -8.30 -22.23
CA PRO A 91 1.29 -8.35 -23.67
C PRO A 91 2.55 -8.83 -24.40
N GLY A 92 2.35 -9.69 -25.41
CA GLY A 92 3.42 -10.14 -26.28
C GLY A 92 3.85 -9.07 -27.29
N LYS A 93 4.90 -9.36 -28.08
CA LYS A 93 5.39 -8.47 -29.14
C LYS A 93 4.38 -8.21 -30.26
N LYS A 94 3.41 -9.10 -30.44
CA LYS A 94 2.28 -9.00 -31.35
C LYS A 94 1.03 -9.40 -30.56
N PRO A 95 0.35 -8.44 -29.91
CA PRO A 95 -0.81 -8.71 -29.06
C PRO A 95 -1.99 -9.23 -29.86
#